data_AF-A0A0J1BSH1-F1
#
_entry.id   AF-A0A0J1BSH1-F1
#
_cell.length_a   1.000
_cell.length_b   1.000
_cell.length_c   1.000
_cell.angle_alpha   90.00
_cell.angle_beta   90.00
_cell.angle_gamma   90.00
#
_symmetry.space_group_name_H-M   'P 1'
#
loop_
_entity.id
_entity.type
_entity.pdbx_description
1 polymer ?
#
loop_
_entity_poly.entity_id
_entity_poly.type
_entity_poly.pdbx_seq_one_letter_code
_entity_poly.pdbx_strand_id
1 'polypeptide(L)'
;MKANFDIESIIDSGFISNELDYERALIADRKLRLLAKESIHFKNLRSKLRDLIAKYESSEWGDVNLIDESKLLEVEKFEQIAELERVFIENRKQSIRKKLKELDLTQENLATLLGHKSKTHMSELVNGIKPFTLKDLVIINRILKIDVSLLIPLFLSNEEQLRVKEAVKKLDKPKVKLNVEDLLLS
;
A
#
# COMPACT_ATOMS: atom_id res chain seq x y z
N MET A 1 -11.75 0.60 7.32
CA MET A 1 -11.15 0.65 5.96
C MET A 1 -9.64 0.78 6.11
N LYS A 2 -8.92 -0.33 6.29
CA LYS A 2 -7.45 -0.35 6.13
C LYS A 2 -7.17 -0.79 4.68
N ALA A 3 -7.59 0.04 3.72
CA ALA A 3 -7.38 -0.26 2.30
C ALA A 3 -5.95 0.05 1.86
N ASN A 4 -5.18 0.77 2.68
CA ASN A 4 -3.80 1.16 2.38
C ASN A 4 -2.86 0.44 3.35
N PHE A 5 -1.86 -0.21 2.79
CA PHE A 5 -0.78 -0.85 3.52
C PHE A 5 0.06 0.16 4.31
N ASP A 6 0.46 -0.21 5.52
CA ASP A 6 1.25 0.62 6.43
C ASP A 6 2.50 -0.15 6.88
N ILE A 7 3.65 0.26 6.34
CA ILE A 7 4.95 -0.40 6.58
C ILE A 7 5.38 -0.26 8.03
N GLU A 8 5.07 0.87 8.66
CA GLU A 8 5.41 1.04 10.08
C GLU A 8 4.60 0.08 10.93
N SER A 9 3.35 -0.19 10.59
CA SER A 9 2.55 -1.15 11.35
C SER A 9 3.12 -2.58 11.33
N ILE A 10 3.78 -2.99 10.24
CA ILE A 10 4.47 -4.29 10.16
C ILE A 10 5.78 -4.28 10.94
N ILE A 11 6.51 -3.18 10.87
CA ILE A 11 7.74 -3.05 11.63
C ILE A 11 7.45 -3.05 13.13
N ASP A 12 6.34 -2.43 13.52
CA ASP A 12 5.86 -2.39 14.90
C ASP A 12 5.26 -3.73 15.35
N SER A 13 4.58 -4.49 14.47
CA SER A 13 4.14 -5.84 14.79
C SER A 13 5.31 -6.81 14.98
N GLY A 14 6.44 -6.55 14.32
CA GLY A 14 7.67 -7.32 14.44
C GLY A 14 7.66 -8.66 13.71
N PHE A 15 6.66 -8.90 12.85
CA PHE A 15 6.58 -10.09 12.00
C PHE A 15 5.78 -9.83 10.71
N ILE A 16 6.16 -10.53 9.64
CA ILE A 16 5.41 -10.61 8.38
C ILE A 16 4.46 -11.80 8.48
N SER A 17 3.16 -11.57 8.29
CA SER A 17 2.13 -12.54 8.66
C SER A 17 1.72 -13.49 7.53
N ASN A 18 1.94 -13.08 6.28
CA ASN A 18 1.53 -13.81 5.09
C ASN A 18 2.35 -13.33 3.87
N GLU A 19 2.18 -14.03 2.75
CA GLU A 19 2.91 -13.77 1.50
C GLU A 19 2.62 -12.38 0.91
N LEU A 20 1.39 -11.86 1.08
CA LEU A 20 1.07 -10.50 0.63
C LEU A 20 1.83 -9.44 1.44
N ASP A 21 1.95 -9.60 2.76
CA ASP A 21 2.75 -8.70 3.59
C ASP A 21 4.23 -8.76 3.20
N TYR A 22 4.72 -9.96 2.83
CA TYR A 22 6.07 -10.18 2.34
C TYR A 22 6.33 -9.42 1.03
N GLU A 23 5.46 -9.59 0.03
CA GLU A 23 5.60 -8.91 -1.27
C GLU A 23 5.57 -7.38 -1.14
N ARG A 24 4.65 -6.87 -0.31
CA ARG A 24 4.59 -5.45 -0.04
C ARG A 24 5.81 -4.94 0.75
N ALA A 25 6.38 -5.76 1.63
CA ALA A 25 7.63 -5.46 2.34
C ALA A 25 8.82 -5.37 1.35
N LEU A 26 8.91 -6.26 0.36
CA LEU A 26 9.93 -6.19 -0.70
C LEU A 26 9.82 -4.88 -1.50
N ILE A 27 8.60 -4.49 -1.88
CA ILE A 27 8.34 -3.21 -2.57
C ILE A 27 8.79 -2.03 -1.70
N ALA A 28 8.50 -2.08 -0.40
CA ALA A 28 8.88 -1.04 0.54
C ALA A 28 10.39 -0.98 0.78
N ASP A 29 11.12 -2.10 0.86
CA ASP A 29 12.59 -2.08 0.95
C ASP A 29 13.20 -1.35 -0.25
N ARG A 30 12.70 -1.62 -1.46
CA ARG A 30 13.16 -0.93 -2.68
C ARG A 30 12.94 0.58 -2.61
N LYS A 31 11.80 1.03 -2.10
CA LYS A 31 11.50 2.47 -1.90
C LYS A 31 12.38 3.07 -0.80
N LEU A 32 12.48 2.40 0.34
CA LEU A 32 13.28 2.85 1.48
C LEU A 32 14.77 2.92 1.14
N ARG A 33 15.27 2.08 0.22
CA ARG A 33 16.64 2.18 -0.28
C ARG A 33 16.95 3.56 -0.89
N LEU A 34 15.99 4.16 -1.59
CA LEU A 34 16.16 5.49 -2.17
C LEU A 34 16.08 6.57 -1.08
N LEU A 35 15.08 6.48 -0.20
CA LEU A 35 14.84 7.45 0.88
C LEU A 35 15.93 7.43 1.98
N ALA A 36 16.54 6.27 2.23
CA ALA A 36 17.60 6.10 3.23
C ALA A 36 18.88 6.86 2.90
N LYS A 37 19.06 7.32 1.65
CA LYS A 37 20.17 8.19 1.26
C LYS A 37 20.06 9.59 1.87
N GLU A 38 18.83 10.01 2.19
CA GLU A 38 18.50 11.37 2.60
C GLU A 38 18.18 11.50 4.10
N SER A 39 17.91 10.37 4.79
CA SER A 39 17.48 10.40 6.19
C SER A 39 17.89 9.14 6.95
N ILE A 40 18.43 9.35 8.16
CA ILE A 40 18.76 8.28 9.11
C ILE A 40 17.52 7.53 9.58
N HIS A 41 16.37 8.20 9.64
CA HIS A 41 15.09 7.59 9.98
C HIS A 41 14.74 6.46 9.00
N PHE A 42 14.79 6.74 7.69
CA PHE A 42 14.52 5.74 6.66
C PHE A 42 15.59 4.64 6.61
N LYS A 43 16.83 4.95 6.95
CA LYS A 43 17.89 3.94 7.09
C LYS A 43 17.56 2.93 8.20
N ASN A 44 17.13 3.42 9.36
CA ASN A 44 16.74 2.57 10.49
C ASN A 44 15.49 1.75 10.17
N LEU A 45 14.47 2.38 9.57
CA LEU A 45 13.24 1.72 9.15
C LEU A 45 13.53 0.57 8.17
N ARG A 46 14.39 0.84 7.18
CA ARG A 46 14.84 -0.16 6.21
C ARG A 46 15.57 -1.33 6.87
N SER A 47 16.47 -1.07 7.83
CA SER A 47 17.19 -2.13 8.52
C SER A 47 16.23 -3.11 9.21
N LYS A 48 15.28 -2.56 9.99
CA LYS A 48 14.27 -3.37 10.67
C LYS A 48 13.44 -4.19 9.67
N LEU A 49 13.03 -3.57 8.56
CA LEU A 49 12.25 -4.26 7.52
C LEU A 49 13.02 -5.43 6.91
N ARG A 50 14.32 -5.27 6.63
CA ARG A 50 15.16 -6.34 6.09
C ARG A 50 15.33 -7.50 7.06
N ASP A 51 15.42 -7.22 8.35
CA ASP A 51 15.47 -8.27 9.38
C ASP A 51 14.17 -9.10 9.38
N LEU A 52 13.01 -8.45 9.17
CA LEU A 52 11.72 -9.16 9.07
C LEU A 52 11.59 -9.97 7.79
N ILE A 53 12.01 -9.41 6.65
CA ILE A 53 12.05 -10.10 5.35
C ILE A 53 12.91 -11.37 5.46
N ALA A 54 14.13 -11.26 5.98
CA ALA A 54 15.05 -12.40 6.10
C ALA A 54 14.51 -13.50 7.03
N LYS A 55 13.80 -13.12 8.11
CA LYS A 55 13.14 -14.08 9.00
C LYS A 55 12.03 -14.85 8.28
N TYR A 56 11.19 -14.15 7.51
CA TYR A 56 10.11 -14.76 6.75
C TYR A 56 10.65 -15.68 5.64
N GLU A 57 11.65 -15.23 4.88
CA GLU A 57 12.33 -16.06 3.86
C GLU A 57 12.88 -17.35 4.48
N SER A 58 13.52 -17.26 5.65
CA SER A 58 14.09 -18.43 6.32
C SER A 58 13.02 -19.43 6.78
N SER A 59 11.85 -18.96 7.20
CA SER A 59 10.77 -19.84 7.69
C SER A 59 9.93 -20.45 6.57
N GLU A 60 9.59 -19.66 5.54
CA GLU A 60 8.63 -20.07 4.51
C GLU A 60 9.29 -20.60 3.24
N TRP A 61 10.52 -20.16 2.96
CA TRP A 61 11.24 -20.45 1.72
C TRP A 61 12.56 -21.21 1.94
N GLY A 62 12.85 -21.59 3.19
CA GLY A 62 14.08 -22.30 3.56
C GLY A 62 14.15 -23.76 3.11
N ASP A 63 13.00 -24.42 2.91
CA ASP A 63 12.93 -25.82 2.45
C ASP A 63 12.26 -25.92 1.08
N VAL A 64 13.08 -26.16 0.05
CA VAL A 64 12.63 -26.25 -1.35
C VAL A 64 11.66 -27.42 -1.56
N ASN A 65 11.71 -28.47 -0.72
CA ASN A 65 10.84 -29.64 -0.86
C ASN A 65 9.39 -29.37 -0.44
N LEU A 66 9.14 -28.26 0.28
CA LEU A 66 7.80 -27.85 0.71
C LEU A 66 7.13 -26.88 -0.27
N ILE A 67 7.82 -26.51 -1.36
CA ILE A 67 7.30 -25.61 -2.39
C ILE A 67 6.59 -26.46 -3.45
N ASP A 68 5.26 -26.43 -3.43
CA ASP A 68 4.43 -27.07 -4.45
C ASP A 68 3.86 -26.05 -5.45
N GLU A 69 3.20 -26.55 -6.50
CA GLU A 69 2.57 -25.72 -7.54
C GLU A 69 1.49 -24.79 -6.96
N SER A 70 0.81 -25.20 -5.88
CA SER A 70 -0.23 -24.39 -5.25
C SER A 70 0.36 -23.16 -4.55
N LYS A 71 1.51 -23.31 -3.89
CA LYS A 71 2.27 -22.21 -3.28
C LYS A 71 2.77 -21.23 -4.34
N LEU A 72 3.25 -21.72 -5.49
CA LEU A 72 3.70 -20.85 -6.58
C LEU A 72 2.55 -20.00 -7.14
N LEU A 73 1.37 -20.58 -7.35
CA LEU A 73 0.19 -19.84 -7.81
C LEU A 73 -0.28 -18.80 -6.79
N GLU A 74 -0.20 -19.10 -5.50
CA GLU A 74 -0.51 -18.15 -4.42
C GLU A 74 0.45 -16.95 -4.45
N VAL A 75 1.74 -17.20 -4.69
CA VAL A 75 2.79 -16.17 -4.74
C VAL A 75 2.59 -15.26 -5.93
N GLU A 76 2.38 -15.81 -7.13
CA GLU A 76 2.05 -15.03 -8.33
C GLU A 76 0.84 -14.13 -8.10
N LYS A 77 -0.19 -14.65 -7.41
CA LYS A 77 -1.39 -13.89 -7.07
C LYS A 77 -1.07 -12.70 -6.15
N PHE A 78 -0.28 -12.91 -5.10
CA PHE A 78 0.02 -11.86 -4.14
C PHE A 78 1.04 -10.84 -4.66
N GLU A 79 1.99 -11.26 -5.49
CA GLU A 79 2.89 -10.37 -6.21
C GLU A 79 2.10 -9.40 -7.08
N GLN A 80 1.13 -9.91 -7.86
CA GLN A 80 0.26 -9.09 -8.69
C GLN A 80 -0.54 -8.06 -7.88
N ILE A 81 -1.10 -8.46 -6.73
CA ILE A 81 -1.83 -7.55 -5.84
C ILE A 81 -0.91 -6.45 -5.31
N ALA A 82 0.26 -6.82 -4.81
CA ALA A 82 1.23 -5.87 -4.27
C ALA A 82 1.73 -4.89 -5.34
N GLU A 83 1.88 -5.36 -6.58
CA GLU A 83 2.26 -4.53 -7.72
C GLU A 83 1.16 -3.54 -8.12
N LEU A 84 -0.11 -3.97 -8.12
CA LEU A 84 -1.26 -3.07 -8.34
C LEU A 84 -1.30 -1.95 -7.29
N GLU A 85 -1.08 -2.29 -6.03
CA GLU A 85 -0.99 -1.30 -4.94
C GLU A 85 0.20 -0.34 -5.14
N ARG A 86 1.36 -0.85 -5.56
CA ARG A 86 2.54 -0.03 -5.86
C ARG A 86 2.25 0.98 -6.97
N VAL A 87 1.67 0.51 -8.08
CA VAL A 87 1.31 1.34 -9.23
C VAL A 87 0.30 2.41 -8.80
N PHE A 88 -0.72 2.03 -8.04
CA PHE A 88 -1.71 2.97 -7.51
C PHE A 88 -1.05 4.07 -6.65
N ILE A 89 -0.17 3.70 -5.70
CA ILE A 89 0.54 4.66 -4.84
C ILE A 89 1.39 5.62 -5.69
N GLU A 90 2.10 5.11 -6.70
CA GLU A 90 2.92 5.93 -7.58
C GLU A 90 2.05 6.89 -8.42
N ASN A 91 0.95 6.42 -9.00
CA ASN A 91 0.02 7.27 -9.76
C ASN A 91 -0.59 8.38 -8.90
N ARG A 92 -0.99 8.07 -7.66
CA ARG A 92 -1.47 9.05 -6.69
C ARG A 92 -0.40 10.10 -6.39
N LYS A 93 0.83 9.66 -6.10
CA LYS A 93 1.98 10.54 -5.84
C LYS A 93 2.25 11.48 -7.01
N GLN A 94 2.24 10.97 -8.24
CA GLN A 94 2.47 11.78 -9.43
C GLN A 94 1.33 12.78 -9.66
N SER A 95 0.08 12.37 -9.43
CA SER A 95 -1.09 13.26 -9.54
C SER A 95 -1.02 14.41 -8.53
N ILE A 96 -0.66 14.12 -7.28
CA ILE A 96 -0.43 15.13 -6.24
C ILE A 96 0.70 16.07 -6.64
N ARG A 97 1.87 15.54 -7.04
CA ARG A 97 3.03 16.33 -7.44
C ARG A 97 2.74 17.25 -8.62
N LYS A 98 2.05 16.73 -9.63
CA LYS A 98 1.64 17.51 -10.81
C LYS A 98 0.76 18.68 -10.41
N LYS A 99 -0.27 18.44 -9.58
CA LYS A 99 -1.18 19.51 -9.12
C LYS A 99 -0.52 20.52 -8.20
N LEU A 100 0.40 20.09 -7.34
CA LEU A 100 1.20 21.02 -6.54
C LEU A 100 2.01 21.95 -7.45
N LYS A 101 2.68 21.41 -8.47
CA LYS A 101 3.46 22.20 -9.43
C LYS A 101 2.59 23.18 -10.23
N GLU A 102 1.40 22.76 -10.66
CA GLU A 102 0.43 23.63 -11.37
C GLU A 102 -0.03 24.83 -10.51
N LEU A 103 -0.04 24.68 -9.19
CA LEU A 103 -0.45 25.70 -8.22
C LEU A 103 0.72 26.45 -7.58
N ASP A 104 1.95 26.21 -8.05
CA ASP A 104 3.19 26.75 -7.46
C ASP A 104 3.32 26.44 -5.96
N LEU A 105 2.88 25.24 -5.55
CA LEU A 105 2.95 24.75 -4.18
C LEU A 105 4.08 23.74 -4.00
N THR A 106 4.72 23.79 -2.83
CA THR A 106 5.70 22.80 -2.41
C THR A 106 5.04 21.68 -1.60
N GLN A 107 5.79 20.58 -1.38
CA GLN A 107 5.36 19.51 -0.48
C GLN A 107 5.23 19.99 0.98
N GLU A 108 5.97 21.02 1.39
CA GLU A 108 5.86 21.64 2.71
C GLU A 108 4.58 22.48 2.86
N ASN A 109 4.14 23.15 1.79
CA ASN A 109 2.83 23.79 1.77
C ASN A 109 1.72 22.75 1.91
N LEU A 110 1.83 21.62 1.20
CA LEU A 110 0.87 20.53 1.37
C LEU A 110 0.86 19.99 2.81
N ALA A 111 2.03 19.75 3.40
CA ALA A 111 2.11 19.31 4.81
C ALA A 111 1.37 20.30 5.74
N THR A 112 1.60 21.59 5.56
CA THR A 112 0.94 22.67 6.31
C THR A 112 -0.58 22.63 6.14
N LEU A 113 -1.08 22.49 4.91
CA LEU A 113 -2.51 22.40 4.61
C LEU A 113 -3.20 21.20 5.25
N LEU A 114 -2.48 20.08 5.38
CA LEU A 114 -2.96 18.87 6.02
C LEU A 114 -2.81 18.90 7.56
N GLY A 115 -2.10 19.89 8.10
CA GLY A 115 -1.81 20.01 9.53
C GLY A 115 -0.66 19.12 10.00
N HIS A 116 0.17 18.63 9.07
CA HIS A 116 1.36 17.83 9.37
C HIS A 116 2.57 18.74 9.56
N LYS A 117 3.27 18.59 10.70
CA LYS A 117 4.44 19.42 11.04
C LYS A 117 5.77 18.83 10.61
N SER A 118 5.81 17.54 10.27
CA SER A 118 7.04 16.80 9.99
C SER A 118 7.22 16.56 8.50
N LYS A 119 8.34 17.05 7.95
CA LYS A 119 8.77 16.77 6.58
C LYS A 119 8.97 15.27 6.35
N THR A 120 9.51 14.56 7.34
CA THR A 120 9.68 13.10 7.29
C THR A 120 8.33 12.40 7.19
N HIS A 121 7.36 12.79 8.01
CA HIS A 121 6.03 12.22 7.98
C HIS A 121 5.32 12.47 6.64
N MET A 122 5.41 13.70 6.11
CA MET A 122 4.88 13.99 4.79
C MET A 122 5.55 13.16 3.69
N SER A 123 6.85 12.87 3.82
CA SER A 123 7.56 11.99 2.89
C SER A 123 7.08 10.54 3.00
N GLU A 124 6.81 10.04 4.21
CA GLU A 124 6.21 8.71 4.42
C GLU A 124 4.86 8.58 3.72
N LEU A 125 3.99 9.58 3.89
CA LEU A 125 2.65 9.61 3.31
C LEU A 125 2.70 9.63 1.78
N VAL A 126 3.49 10.54 1.19
CA VAL A 126 3.59 10.70 -0.27
C VAL A 126 4.20 9.46 -0.94
N ASN A 127 5.15 8.79 -0.29
CA ASN A 127 5.78 7.59 -0.85
C ASN A 127 5.01 6.29 -0.53
N GLY A 128 3.94 6.38 0.26
CA GLY A 128 3.12 5.23 0.69
C GLY A 128 3.87 4.27 1.62
N ILE A 129 4.78 4.81 2.46
CA ILE A 129 5.30 4.08 3.62
C ILE A 129 4.24 4.08 4.72
N LYS A 130 3.56 5.23 4.88
CA LYS A 130 2.35 5.37 5.68
C LYS A 130 1.16 5.75 4.80
N PRO A 131 -0.06 5.34 5.19
CA PRO A 131 -1.26 5.73 4.49
C PRO A 131 -1.70 7.15 4.86
N PHE A 132 -2.22 7.89 3.87
CA PHE A 132 -3.00 9.09 4.16
C PHE A 132 -4.26 8.73 4.94
N THR A 133 -4.65 9.59 5.89
CA THR A 133 -5.94 9.48 6.54
C THR A 133 -7.06 9.90 5.59
N LEU A 134 -8.30 9.48 5.86
CA LEU A 134 -9.45 9.94 5.08
C LEU A 134 -9.56 11.47 5.08
N LYS A 135 -9.29 12.11 6.23
CA LYS A 135 -9.26 13.57 6.35
C LYS A 135 -8.23 14.18 5.39
N ASP A 136 -7.03 13.62 5.34
CA ASP A 136 -5.99 14.10 4.41
C ASP A 136 -6.47 14.00 2.96
N LEU A 137 -7.02 12.85 2.57
CA LEU A 137 -7.50 12.61 1.20
C LEU A 137 -8.65 13.55 0.82
N VAL A 138 -9.57 13.83 1.74
CA VAL A 138 -10.65 14.81 1.53
C VAL A 138 -10.08 16.21 1.34
N ILE A 139 -9.11 16.62 2.15
CA ILE A 139 -8.47 17.94 2.01
C ILE A 139 -7.73 18.02 0.66
N ILE A 140 -6.95 17.00 0.29
CA ILE A 140 -6.25 16.92 -1.00
C ILE A 140 -7.25 17.05 -2.15
N ASN A 141 -8.35 16.29 -2.14
CA ASN A 141 -9.40 16.38 -3.14
C ASN A 141 -9.97 17.81 -3.22
N ARG A 142 -10.29 18.43 -2.08
CA ARG A 142 -10.95 19.75 -2.06
C ARG A 142 -10.04 20.90 -2.48
N ILE A 143 -8.76 20.85 -2.12
CA ILE A 143 -7.79 21.90 -2.42
C ILE A 143 -7.20 21.71 -3.82
N LEU A 144 -6.68 20.51 -4.12
CA LEU A 144 -5.97 20.24 -5.38
C LEU A 144 -6.91 19.86 -6.54
N LYS A 145 -8.21 19.68 -6.27
CA LYS A 145 -9.23 19.26 -7.25
C LYS A 145 -8.83 17.97 -8.01
N ILE A 146 -8.15 17.06 -7.31
CA ILE A 146 -7.79 15.74 -7.83
C ILE A 146 -9.01 14.83 -7.70
N ASP A 147 -9.32 14.08 -8.75
CA ASP A 147 -10.38 13.08 -8.73
C ASP A 147 -10.16 12.07 -7.58
N VAL A 148 -11.23 11.74 -6.86
CA VAL A 148 -11.15 10.84 -5.71
C VAL A 148 -10.63 9.45 -6.11
N SER A 149 -10.93 8.99 -7.33
CA SER A 149 -10.44 7.72 -7.89
C SER A 149 -8.91 7.63 -7.98
N LEU A 150 -8.22 8.77 -8.05
CA LEU A 150 -6.76 8.85 -8.06
C LEU A 150 -6.17 8.92 -6.64
N LEU A 151 -7.01 9.10 -5.62
CA LEU A 151 -6.61 9.30 -4.22
C LEU A 151 -6.90 8.07 -3.35
N ILE A 152 -8.00 7.36 -3.62
CA ILE A 152 -8.37 6.10 -2.95
C ILE A 152 -8.23 4.90 -3.89
N PRO A 153 -7.81 3.74 -3.40
CA PRO A 153 -7.85 2.52 -4.19
C PRO A 153 -9.31 2.19 -4.51
N LEU A 154 -9.60 1.93 -5.79
CA LEU A 154 -10.91 1.49 -6.26
C LEU A 154 -11.06 -0.04 -6.27
N PHE A 155 -10.09 -0.73 -5.69
CA PHE A 155 -10.10 -2.18 -5.54
C PHE A 155 -10.26 -2.56 -4.07
N LEU A 156 -10.86 -3.71 -3.81
CA LEU A 156 -11.04 -4.28 -2.48
C LEU A 156 -9.80 -5.10 -2.08
N SER A 157 -9.45 -5.11 -0.79
CA SER A 157 -8.44 -6.06 -0.29
C SER A 157 -8.91 -7.52 -0.47
N ASN A 158 -7.99 -8.48 -0.51
CA ASN A 158 -8.35 -9.90 -0.70
C ASN A 158 -9.35 -10.40 0.37
N GLU A 159 -9.14 -10.02 1.64
CA GLU A 159 -10.05 -10.33 2.74
C GLU A 159 -11.44 -9.70 2.53
N GLU A 160 -11.49 -8.43 2.12
CA GLU A 160 -12.76 -7.75 1.83
C GLU A 160 -13.46 -8.35 0.61
N GLN A 161 -12.74 -8.76 -0.42
CA GLN A 161 -13.31 -9.45 -1.57
C GLN A 161 -13.97 -10.77 -1.16
N LEU A 162 -13.29 -11.59 -0.35
CA LEU A 162 -13.87 -12.85 0.15
C LEU A 162 -15.14 -12.58 0.97
N ARG A 163 -15.06 -11.66 1.93
CA ARG A 163 -16.20 -11.29 2.78
C ARG A 163 -17.39 -10.75 1.97
N VAL A 164 -17.14 -9.90 0.97
CA VAL A 164 -18.19 -9.33 0.12
C VAL A 164 -18.74 -10.39 -0.84
N LYS A 165 -17.91 -11.25 -1.44
CA LYS A 165 -18.36 -12.39 -2.26
C LYS A 165 -19.32 -13.29 -1.48
N GLU A 166 -18.98 -13.64 -0.24
CA GLU A 166 -19.83 -14.43 0.63
C GLU A 166 -21.15 -13.72 0.98
N ALA A 167 -21.07 -12.42 1.33
CA ALA A 167 -22.25 -11.63 1.65
C ALA A 167 -23.21 -11.51 0.45
N VAL A 168 -22.68 -11.28 -0.75
CA VAL A 168 -23.47 -11.20 -1.99
C VAL A 168 -24.15 -12.54 -2.29
N LYS A 169 -23.43 -13.66 -2.16
CA LYS A 169 -24.01 -15.01 -2.29
C LYS A 169 -25.15 -15.23 -1.27
N LYS A 170 -24.95 -14.80 -0.02
CA LYS A 170 -25.96 -14.92 1.05
C LYS A 170 -27.21 -14.07 0.81
N LEU A 171 -27.06 -12.89 0.20
CA LEU A 171 -28.17 -11.99 -0.10
C LEU A 171 -29.08 -12.53 -1.21
N ASP A 172 -28.51 -13.30 -2.14
CA ASP A 172 -29.22 -13.92 -3.27
C ASP A 172 -30.14 -12.93 -4.02
N LYS A 173 -29.63 -11.70 -4.26
CA LYS A 173 -30.34 -10.66 -5.00
C LYS A 173 -29.74 -10.51 -6.38
N PRO A 174 -30.49 -10.73 -7.47
CA PRO A 174 -29.94 -10.75 -8.83
C PRO A 174 -29.38 -9.40 -9.31
N LYS A 175 -29.76 -8.29 -8.66
CA LYS A 175 -29.26 -6.94 -8.96
C LYS A 175 -27.99 -6.56 -8.19
N VAL A 176 -27.59 -7.36 -7.18
CA VAL A 176 -26.39 -7.12 -6.38
C VAL A 176 -25.37 -8.17 -6.78
N LYS A 177 -24.39 -7.78 -7.59
CA LYS A 177 -23.33 -8.66 -8.09
C LYS A 177 -22.01 -7.92 -8.04
N LEU A 178 -20.93 -8.68 -7.86
CA LEU A 178 -19.58 -8.19 -8.07
C LEU A 178 -19.22 -8.44 -9.54
N ASN A 179 -18.78 -7.39 -10.22
CA ASN A 179 -18.21 -7.49 -11.55
C ASN A 179 -16.74 -7.92 -11.44
N VAL A 180 -16.16 -8.37 -12.56
CA VAL A 180 -14.73 -8.72 -12.62
C VAL A 180 -13.86 -7.51 -12.25
N GLU A 181 -14.28 -6.31 -12.63
CA GLU A 181 -13.59 -5.05 -12.30
C GLU A 181 -13.59 -4.71 -10.81
N ASP A 182 -14.53 -5.27 -10.02
CA ASP A 182 -14.61 -5.09 -8.57
C ASP A 182 -13.64 -6.04 -7.81
N LEU A 183 -12.98 -6.93 -8.54
CA LEU A 183 -12.10 -7.97 -8.03
C LEU A 183 -10.68 -7.72 -8.53
N LEU A 184 -9.70 -7.80 -7.63
CA LEU A 184 -8.29 -7.63 -8.01
C LEU A 184 -7.82 -8.72 -8.97
N LEU A 185 -8.33 -9.94 -8.79
CA LEU A 185 -7.97 -11.13 -9.56
C LEU A 185 -9.20 -12.05 -9.69
N SER A 186 -9.47 -12.52 -10.90
CA SER A 186 -10.57 -13.40 -11.28
C SER A 186 -10.29 -14.86 -10.93
#